data_AF-A0A345D7T7-F1
#
_entry.id   AF-A0A345D7T7-F1
#
_cell.length_a   1.000
_cell.length_b   1.000
_cell.length_c   1.000
_cell.angle_alpha   90.00
_cell.angle_beta   90.00
_cell.angle_gamma   90.00
#
_symmetry.space_group_name_H-M   'P 1'
#
loop_
_entity.id
_entity.type
_entity.pdbx_description
1 polymer ?
#
loop_
_entity_poly.entity_id
_entity_poly.type
_entity_poly.pdbx_seq_one_letter_code
_entity_poly.pdbx_strand_id
1 'polypeptide(L)'
;MSQSQQIKDVSNAKWGVWVPIVILVAAFMAYFFVPKDASEYLKPVILSAGFAAAVVSFFVSPTGKSFLTFANEAYRETRKVVWPTRKEVFQMTGVVFAFVGVMSLFLWGVDKVLEFVLYDLILRWK
;
A
#
# COMPACT_ATOMS: atom_id res chain seq x y z
N MET A 1 -15.12 21.58 22.71
CA MET A 1 -14.51 20.45 23.44
C MET A 1 -13.15 20.91 23.94
N SER A 2 -12.96 20.96 25.26
CA SER A 2 -11.81 21.60 25.92
C SER A 2 -10.50 20.89 25.57
N GLN A 3 -9.45 21.64 25.24
CA GLN A 3 -8.13 21.13 24.79
C GLN A 3 -7.54 20.02 25.69
N SER A 4 -7.96 19.97 26.96
CA SER A 4 -7.59 18.92 27.92
C SER A 4 -8.11 17.53 27.58
N GLN A 5 -9.24 17.41 26.86
CA GLN A 5 -9.79 16.13 26.40
C GLN A 5 -8.99 15.59 25.20
N GLN A 6 -8.67 16.46 24.23
CA GLN A 6 -7.88 16.11 23.04
C GLN A 6 -6.47 15.60 23.39
N ILE A 7 -5.81 16.20 24.39
CA ILE A 7 -4.48 15.74 24.84
C ILE A 7 -4.55 14.36 25.49
N LYS A 8 -5.61 14.07 26.25
CA LYS A 8 -5.83 12.75 26.86
C LYS A 8 -6.11 11.69 25.81
N ASP A 9 -6.88 12.01 24.79
CA ASP A 9 -7.21 11.06 23.71
C ASP A 9 -5.98 10.69 22.87
N VAL A 10 -5.14 11.68 22.51
CA VAL A 10 -3.88 11.44 21.79
C VAL A 10 -2.89 10.64 22.63
N SER A 11 -2.76 10.94 23.92
CA SER A 11 -1.88 10.20 24.83
C SER A 11 -2.29 8.73 24.93
N ASN A 12 -3.58 8.46 25.20
CA ASN A 12 -4.10 7.08 25.28
C ASN A 12 -4.01 6.33 23.94
N ALA A 13 -4.15 7.03 22.81
CA ALA A 13 -3.97 6.44 21.48
C ALA A 13 -2.52 5.96 21.25
N LYS A 14 -1.51 6.70 21.75
CA LYS A 14 -0.11 6.26 21.64
C LYS A 14 0.10 4.89 22.31
N TRP A 15 -0.45 4.70 23.51
CA TRP A 15 -0.31 3.43 24.23
C TRP A 15 -0.98 2.25 23.50
N GLY A 16 -2.09 2.49 22.79
CA GLY A 16 -2.74 1.48 21.97
C GLY A 16 -1.88 0.93 20.82
N VAL A 17 -0.88 1.69 20.37
CA VAL A 17 0.06 1.31 19.30
C VAL A 17 1.37 0.75 19.87
N TRP A 18 1.90 1.36 20.93
CA TRP A 18 3.19 0.93 21.50
C TRP A 18 3.11 -0.44 22.18
N VAL A 19 2.01 -0.76 22.85
CA VAL A 19 1.83 -2.06 23.53
C VAL A 19 1.94 -3.25 22.57
N PRO A 20 1.18 -3.33 21.45
CA PRO A 20 1.31 -4.46 20.52
C PRO A 20 2.68 -4.52 19.85
N ILE A 21 3.32 -3.38 19.58
CA ILE A 21 4.69 -3.36 19.04
C ILE A 21 5.68 -4.01 20.03
N VAL A 22 5.60 -3.66 21.30
CA VAL A 22 6.45 -4.26 22.35
C VAL A 22 6.19 -5.76 22.45
N ILE A 23 4.94 -6.21 22.36
CA ILE A 23 4.59 -7.64 22.36
C ILE A 23 5.21 -8.36 21.15
N LEU A 24 5.16 -7.77 19.95
CA LEU A 24 5.77 -8.36 18.75
C LEU A 24 7.29 -8.45 18.87
N VAL A 25 7.94 -7.39 19.36
CA VAL A 25 9.39 -7.38 19.58
C VAL A 25 9.77 -8.42 20.64
N ALA A 26 9.01 -8.52 21.74
CA ALA A 26 9.24 -9.53 22.77
C ALA A 26 9.04 -10.96 22.23
N ALA A 27 8.02 -11.20 21.41
CA ALA A 27 7.77 -12.50 20.77
C ALA A 27 8.90 -12.87 19.79
N PHE A 28 9.40 -11.90 19.03
CA PHE A 28 10.53 -12.07 18.14
C PHE A 28 11.83 -12.33 18.89
N MET A 29 12.11 -11.60 19.98
CA MET A 29 13.26 -11.89 20.84
C MET A 29 13.13 -13.28 21.47
N ALA A 30 11.96 -13.64 22.00
CA ALA A 30 11.72 -14.95 22.60
C ALA A 30 12.04 -16.10 21.63
N TYR A 31 11.74 -15.93 20.33
CA TYR A 31 12.13 -16.90 19.29
C TYR A 31 13.63 -17.19 19.25
N PHE A 32 14.49 -16.17 19.42
CA PHE A 32 15.95 -16.34 19.41
C PHE A 32 16.50 -16.97 20.69
N PHE A 33 15.84 -16.76 21.82
CA PHE A 33 16.29 -17.30 23.11
C PHE A 33 15.95 -18.80 23.30
N VAL A 34 15.08 -19.38 22.44
CA VAL A 34 14.74 -20.81 22.53
C VAL A 34 15.96 -21.67 22.14
N PRO A 35 16.45 -22.55 23.04
CA PRO A 35 17.57 -23.46 22.76
C PRO A 35 17.31 -24.33 21.52
N LYS A 36 18.39 -24.69 20.81
CA LYS A 36 18.29 -25.58 19.63
C LYS A 36 17.86 -27.00 19.97
N ASP A 37 18.02 -27.40 21.22
CA ASP A 37 17.66 -28.73 21.73
C ASP A 37 16.17 -28.84 22.14
N ALA A 38 15.43 -27.74 22.02
CA ALA A 38 13.99 -27.74 22.26
C ALA A 38 13.23 -28.39 21.09
N SER A 39 12.03 -28.90 21.39
CA SER A 39 11.09 -29.42 20.39
C SER A 39 10.95 -28.46 19.20
N GLU A 40 11.03 -29.00 17.99
CA GLU A 40 10.97 -28.24 16.72
C GLU A 40 9.72 -27.36 16.61
N TYR A 41 8.63 -27.74 17.30
CA TYR A 41 7.36 -27.02 17.31
C TYR A 41 7.32 -25.84 18.29
N LEU A 42 8.22 -25.75 19.26
CA LEU A 42 8.14 -24.72 20.31
C LEU A 42 8.36 -23.30 19.76
N LYS A 43 9.29 -23.17 18.81
CA LYS A 43 9.63 -21.88 18.17
C LYS A 43 8.47 -21.26 17.38
N PRO A 44 7.81 -21.97 16.44
CA PRO A 44 6.67 -21.41 15.73
C PRO A 44 5.46 -21.17 16.64
N VAL A 45 5.26 -21.98 17.69
CA VAL A 45 4.18 -21.79 18.67
C VAL A 45 4.35 -20.48 19.46
N ILE A 46 5.55 -20.17 19.95
CA ILE A 46 5.80 -18.93 20.70
C ILE A 46 5.60 -17.70 19.81
N LEU A 47 6.08 -17.75 18.57
CA LEU A 47 5.95 -16.65 17.62
C LEU A 47 4.49 -16.42 17.23
N SER A 48 3.75 -17.48 16.91
CA SER A 48 2.33 -17.38 16.57
C SER A 48 1.48 -16.93 17.76
N ALA A 49 1.75 -17.42 18.97
CA ALA A 49 1.07 -16.99 20.19
C ALA A 49 1.33 -15.50 20.51
N GLY A 50 2.59 -15.05 20.38
CA GLY A 50 2.95 -13.64 20.58
C GLY A 50 2.33 -12.72 19.52
N PHE A 51 2.29 -13.16 18.26
CA PHE A 51 1.60 -12.45 17.19
C PHE A 51 0.09 -12.34 17.47
N ALA A 52 -0.56 -13.45 17.85
CA ALA A 52 -1.97 -13.45 18.22
C ALA A 52 -2.25 -12.50 19.40
N ALA A 53 -1.40 -12.51 20.43
CA ALA A 53 -1.52 -11.61 21.57
C ALA A 53 -1.39 -10.13 21.17
N ALA A 54 -0.45 -9.79 20.27
CA ALA A 54 -0.30 -8.43 19.76
C ALA A 54 -1.53 -7.99 18.96
N VAL A 55 -2.06 -8.86 18.09
CA VAL A 55 -3.28 -8.59 17.33
C VAL A 55 -4.46 -8.35 18.27
N VAL A 56 -4.72 -9.25 19.22
CA VAL A 56 -5.82 -9.09 20.19
C VAL A 56 -5.67 -7.80 20.98
N SER A 57 -4.46 -7.49 21.47
CA SER A 57 -4.18 -6.26 22.20
C SER A 57 -4.46 -5.00 21.36
N PHE A 58 -4.06 -5.00 20.09
CA PHE A 58 -4.33 -3.89 19.18
C PHE A 58 -5.84 -3.67 18.96
N PHE A 59 -6.62 -4.73 18.69
CA PHE A 59 -8.06 -4.62 18.43
C PHE A 59 -8.88 -4.23 19.67
N VAL A 60 -8.42 -4.60 20.88
CA VAL A 60 -9.07 -4.19 22.14
C VAL A 60 -8.77 -2.71 22.47
N SER A 61 -7.64 -2.18 22.00
CA SER A 61 -7.23 -0.80 22.25
C SER A 61 -8.18 0.25 21.62
N PRO A 62 -8.25 1.49 22.16
CA PRO A 62 -9.04 2.58 21.58
C PRO A 62 -8.68 2.87 20.11
N THR A 63 -7.41 2.71 19.75
CA THR A 63 -6.91 2.92 18.39
C THR A 63 -7.37 1.82 17.44
N GLY A 64 -7.32 0.56 17.86
CA GLY A 64 -7.81 -0.56 17.05
C GLY A 64 -9.31 -0.49 16.79
N LYS A 65 -10.12 -0.14 17.80
CA LYS A 65 -11.56 0.07 17.62
C LYS A 65 -11.87 1.20 16.63
N SER A 66 -11.13 2.30 16.72
CA SER A 66 -11.29 3.44 15.79
C SER A 66 -10.93 3.05 14.35
N PHE A 67 -9.89 2.24 14.16
CA PHE A 67 -9.51 1.70 12.86
C PHE A 67 -10.62 0.82 12.26
N LEU A 68 -11.28 -0.01 13.07
CA LEU A 68 -12.38 -0.87 12.60
C LEU A 68 -13.61 -0.06 12.18
N THR A 69 -13.93 1.00 12.92
CA THR A 69 -14.99 1.93 12.54
C THR A 69 -14.66 2.61 11.22
N PHE A 70 -13.43 3.13 11.08
CA PHE A 70 -12.95 3.75 9.84
C PHE A 70 -12.99 2.78 8.65
N ALA A 71 -12.56 1.53 8.83
CA ALA A 71 -12.61 0.52 7.78
C ALA A 71 -14.04 0.22 7.32
N ASN A 72 -14.99 0.15 8.26
CA ASN A 72 -16.41 0.00 7.94
C ASN A 72 -16.97 1.21 7.20
N GLU A 73 -16.61 2.42 7.61
CA GLU A 73 -17.00 3.66 6.92
C GLU A 73 -16.44 3.71 5.50
N ALA A 74 -15.16 3.40 5.32
CA ALA A 74 -14.51 3.33 4.00
C ALA A 74 -15.18 2.29 3.08
N TYR A 75 -15.56 1.13 3.63
CA TYR A 75 -16.28 0.10 2.87
C TYR A 75 -17.69 0.55 2.48
N ARG A 76 -18.41 1.25 3.38
CA ARG A 76 -19.72 1.84 3.07
C ARG A 76 -19.61 2.92 1.99
N GLU A 77 -18.55 3.72 2.01
CA GLU A 77 -18.33 4.77 1.01
C GLU A 77 -17.93 4.18 -0.34
N THR A 78 -17.09 3.14 -0.36
CA THR A 78 -16.74 2.42 -1.58
C THR A 78 -17.97 1.81 -2.26
N ARG A 79 -18.97 1.38 -1.48
CA ARG A 79 -20.25 0.90 -2.01
C ARG A 79 -21.12 1.99 -2.65
N LYS A 80 -20.86 3.27 -2.36
CA LYS A 80 -21.52 4.40 -3.04
C LYS A 80 -20.84 4.76 -4.36
N VAL A 81 -19.64 4.24 -4.61
CA VAL A 81 -18.95 4.44 -5.88
C VAL A 81 -19.68 3.63 -6.94
N VAL A 82 -20.44 4.34 -7.76
CA VAL A 82 -21.00 3.81 -9.00
C VAL A 82 -19.85 3.57 -9.96
N TRP A 83 -19.39 2.32 -10.01
CA TRP A 83 -18.34 1.93 -10.94
C TRP A 83 -18.85 2.10 -12.38
N PRO A 84 -18.05 2.73 -13.23
CA PRO A 84 -18.40 2.95 -14.63
C PRO A 84 -18.70 1.61 -15.29
N THR A 85 -19.65 1.61 -16.22
CA THR A 85 -19.98 0.38 -16.95
C THR A 85 -18.76 -0.11 -17.74
N ARG A 86 -18.67 -1.43 -18.01
CA ARG A 86 -17.55 -1.97 -18.80
C ARG A 86 -17.37 -1.22 -20.13
N LYS A 87 -18.48 -0.79 -20.74
CA LYS A 87 -18.49 -0.03 -22.00
C LYS A 87 -17.80 1.33 -21.84
N GLU A 88 -18.08 2.07 -20.78
CA GLU A 88 -17.42 3.36 -20.49
C GLU A 88 -15.92 3.19 -20.25
N VAL A 89 -15.53 2.17 -19.48
CA VAL A 89 -14.11 1.88 -19.21
C VAL A 89 -13.36 1.57 -20.51
N PHE A 90 -13.93 0.73 -21.37
CA PHE A 90 -13.34 0.41 -22.67
C PHE A 90 -13.33 1.61 -23.62
N GLN A 91 -14.35 2.46 -23.59
CA GLN A 91 -14.39 3.66 -24.41
C GLN A 91 -13.28 4.64 -24.03
N MET A 92 -13.15 4.96 -22.74
CA MET A 92 -12.11 5.88 -22.27
C MET A 92 -10.70 5.32 -22.50
N THR A 93 -10.51 4.01 -22.25
CA THR A 93 -9.25 3.33 -22.57
C THR A 93 -8.95 3.39 -24.06
N GLY A 94 -9.94 3.08 -24.91
CA GLY A 94 -9.80 3.12 -26.37
C GLY A 94 -9.41 4.50 -26.89
N VAL A 95 -9.98 5.58 -26.33
CA VAL A 95 -9.59 6.97 -26.66
C VAL A 95 -8.12 7.21 -26.33
N VAL A 96 -7.64 6.78 -25.16
CA VAL A 96 -6.22 6.93 -24.78
C VAL A 96 -5.31 6.13 -25.70
N PHE A 97 -5.69 4.90 -26.05
CA PHE A 97 -4.92 4.08 -27.00
C PHE A 97 -4.86 4.70 -28.39
N ALA A 98 -5.96 5.26 -28.89
CA ALA A 98 -5.99 5.98 -30.16
C ALA A 98 -5.07 7.21 -30.10
N PHE A 99 -5.12 7.98 -29.03
CA PHE A 99 -4.26 9.15 -28.84
C PHE A 99 -2.77 8.77 -28.82
N VAL A 100 -2.39 7.77 -28.02
CA VAL A 100 -0.99 7.28 -27.97
C VAL A 100 -0.56 6.71 -29.32
N GLY A 101 -1.45 6.02 -30.05
CA GLY A 101 -1.19 5.54 -31.41
C GLY A 101 -0.87 6.68 -32.38
N VAL A 102 -1.64 7.76 -32.36
CA VAL A 102 -1.38 8.95 -33.19
C VAL A 102 -0.06 9.60 -32.81
N MET A 103 0.22 9.77 -31.51
CA MET A 103 1.50 10.33 -31.05
C MET A 103 2.69 9.46 -31.43
N SER A 104 2.54 8.14 -31.33
CA SER A 104 3.57 7.19 -31.75
C SER A 104 3.85 7.29 -33.25
N LEU A 105 2.82 7.42 -34.09
CA LEU A 105 2.98 7.62 -35.53
C LEU A 105 3.60 8.97 -35.86
N PHE A 106 3.20 10.03 -35.14
CA PHE A 106 3.78 11.37 -35.32
C PHE A 106 5.27 11.38 -34.98
N LEU A 107 5.65 10.87 -33.81
CA LEU A 107 7.05 10.77 -33.41
C LEU A 107 7.84 9.94 -34.41
N TRP A 108 7.34 8.76 -34.78
CA TRP A 108 7.97 7.92 -35.81
C TRP A 108 8.20 8.68 -37.12
N GLY A 109 7.22 9.49 -37.57
CA GLY A 109 7.37 10.33 -38.75
C GLY A 109 8.46 11.40 -38.58
N VAL A 110 8.50 12.07 -37.43
CA VAL A 110 9.55 13.05 -37.11
C VAL A 110 10.92 12.39 -37.06
N ASP A 111 11.05 11.22 -36.42
CA ASP A 111 12.29 10.44 -36.37
C ASP A 111 12.78 10.10 -37.79
N LYS A 112 11.87 9.72 -38.71
CA LYS A 112 12.20 9.47 -40.11
C LYS A 112 12.60 10.70 -40.89
N VAL A 113 11.97 11.84 -40.65
CA VAL A 113 12.38 13.12 -41.24
C VAL A 113 13.75 13.53 -40.71
N LEU A 114 14.00 13.36 -39.40
CA LEU A 114 15.28 13.65 -38.78
C LEU A 114 16.38 12.76 -39.37
N GLU A 115 16.11 11.46 -39.53
CA GLU A 115 16.97 10.48 -40.18
C GLU A 115 17.32 10.90 -41.61
N PHE A 116 16.31 11.26 -42.42
CA PHE A 116 16.52 11.73 -43.78
C PHE A 116 17.36 13.00 -43.85
N VAL A 117 17.03 14.02 -43.04
CA VAL A 117 17.76 15.30 -43.00
C VAL A 117 19.20 15.10 -42.52
N LEU A 118 19.40 14.28 -41.48
CA LEU A 118 20.73 13.97 -40.98
C LEU A 118 21.56 13.22 -42.02
N TYR A 119 21.01 12.19 -42.68
CA TYR A 119 21.76 11.46 -43.70
C TYR A 119 22.04 12.30 -44.96
N ASP A 120 21.06 13.05 -45.46
CA ASP A 120 21.25 13.88 -46.66
C ASP A 120 22.17 15.09 -46.41
N LEU A 121 22.22 15.63 -45.19
CA LEU A 121 23.09 16.77 -44.89
C LEU A 121 24.50 16.34 -44.43
N ILE A 122 24.60 15.32 -43.57
CA ILE A 122 25.88 14.89 -42.99
C ILE A 122 26.63 13.91 -43.91
N LEU A 123 25.93 13.00 -44.59
CA LEU A 123 26.56 11.91 -45.37
C LEU A 123 26.81 12.29 -46.82
N ARG A 124 26.02 13.21 -47.39
CA ARG A 124 26.21 13.75 -48.75
C ARG A 124 27.30 14.81 -48.84
N TRP A 125 27.81 15.27 -47.70
CA TRP A 125 28.92 16.22 -47.61
C TRP A 125 30.27 15.52 -47.36
N LYS A 126 30.45 14.34 -47.98
CA LYS A 126 31.75 13.75 -48.25
C LYS A 126 31.79 13.15 -49.64
#